data_AF-A0A2A5JMK4-F1
#
_entry.id   AF-A0A2A5JMK4-F1
#
_cell.length_a   1.000
_cell.length_b   1.000
_cell.length_c   1.000
_cell.angle_alpha   90.00
_cell.angle_beta   90.00
_cell.angle_gamma   90.00
#
_symmetry.space_group_name_H-M   'P 1'
#
loop_
_entity.id
_entity.type
_entity.pdbx_description
1 polymer ?
#
loop_
_entity_poly.entity_id
_entity_poly.type
_entity_poly.pdbx_seq_one_letter_code
_entity_poly.pdbx_strand_id
1 'polypeptide(L)'
;MSTTLDKIQKRSKAIRWVILLFAGFVLALIGYELLTQGRLIYHNEPLFDALWQSGKISKIGLFLTTLPILLLAILGVYFICKLLVHFERGSFFTQDCFSCFIYFIGTKIASILYSGCMGVAIAYWHASYFETTELVVGIEFGELITLGILATVAYLLRAAQEISDENKEFI
;
A
#
# COMPACT_ATOMS: atom_id res chain seq x y z
N MET A 1 34.61 5.40 -9.61
CA MET A 1 33.20 5.20 -9.25
C MET A 1 32.39 5.28 -10.53
N SER A 2 31.63 4.23 -10.91
CA SER A 2 31.07 4.16 -12.27
C SER A 2 29.98 5.22 -12.47
N THR A 3 30.00 5.92 -13.60
CA THR A 3 29.00 6.94 -13.98
C THR A 3 27.56 6.41 -14.01
N THR A 4 27.39 5.09 -14.04
CA THR A 4 26.10 4.39 -13.95
C THR A 4 25.54 4.39 -12.53
N LEU A 5 26.38 4.17 -11.52
CA LEU A 5 25.99 4.15 -10.10
C LEU A 5 25.48 5.51 -9.63
N ASP A 6 26.18 6.59 -9.97
CA ASP A 6 25.77 7.96 -9.63
C ASP A 6 24.42 8.36 -10.27
N LYS A 7 24.14 7.86 -11.48
CA LYS A 7 22.86 8.10 -12.16
C LYS A 7 21.71 7.40 -11.42
N ILE A 8 21.91 6.18 -10.94
CA ILE A 8 20.90 5.43 -10.18
C ILE A 8 20.61 6.12 -8.84
N GLN A 9 21.64 6.57 -8.13
CA GLN A 9 21.49 7.29 -6.86
C GLN A 9 20.68 8.60 -7.04
N LYS A 10 21.03 9.42 -8.04
CA LYS A 10 20.29 10.66 -8.35
C LYS A 10 18.84 10.39 -8.77
N ARG A 11 18.59 9.36 -9.58
CA ARG A 11 17.23 8.99 -10.00
C ARG A 11 16.39 8.49 -8.82
N SER A 12 16.97 7.68 -7.93
CA SER A 12 16.28 7.18 -6.74
C SER A 12 15.81 8.33 -5.84
N LYS A 13 16.64 9.36 -5.68
CA LYS A 13 16.27 10.59 -4.96
C LYS A 13 15.12 11.34 -5.61
N ALA A 14 15.16 11.51 -6.93
CA ALA A 14 14.06 12.16 -7.65
C ALA A 14 12.76 11.37 -7.51
N ILE A 15 12.81 10.05 -7.68
CA ILE A 15 11.64 9.15 -7.54
C ILE A 15 11.07 9.23 -6.12
N ARG A 16 11.92 9.26 -5.08
CA ARG A 16 11.45 9.38 -3.69
C ARG A 16 10.65 10.66 -3.47
N TRP A 17 11.14 11.80 -3.97
CA TRP A 17 10.41 13.06 -3.85
C TRP A 17 9.09 13.05 -4.62
N VAL A 18 9.06 12.45 -5.80
CA VAL A 18 7.82 12.27 -6.58
C VAL A 18 6.80 11.45 -5.79
N ILE A 19 7.21 10.34 -5.18
CA ILE A 19 6.33 9.49 -4.37
C ILE A 19 5.80 10.25 -3.15
N LEU A 20 6.66 10.98 -2.43
CA LEU A 20 6.24 11.77 -1.27
C LEU A 20 5.27 12.89 -1.64
N LEU A 21 5.52 13.61 -2.73
CA LEU A 21 4.63 14.65 -3.23
C LEU A 21 3.28 14.07 -3.63
N PHE A 22 3.29 12.95 -4.35
CA PHE A 22 2.06 12.27 -4.76
C PHE A 22 1.26 11.75 -3.55
N ALA A 23 1.93 11.11 -2.59
CA ALA A 23 1.29 10.64 -1.36
C ALA A 23 0.72 11.80 -0.53
N GLY A 24 1.46 12.91 -0.39
CA GLY A 24 0.98 14.11 0.30
C GLY A 24 -0.22 14.75 -0.39
N PHE A 25 -0.21 14.80 -1.73
CA PHE A 25 -1.33 15.28 -2.51
C PHE A 25 -2.59 14.42 -2.34
N VAL A 26 -2.47 13.09 -2.41
CA VAL A 26 -3.59 12.17 -2.19
C VAL A 26 -4.15 12.31 -0.76
N LEU A 27 -3.29 12.40 0.26
CA LEU A 27 -3.73 12.62 1.63
C LEU A 27 -4.44 13.97 1.81
N ALA A 28 -3.96 15.02 1.15
CA ALA A 28 -4.61 16.33 1.17
C ALA A 28 -5.99 16.28 0.51
N LEU A 29 -6.15 15.57 -0.61
CA LEU A 29 -7.44 15.35 -1.26
C LEU A 29 -8.41 14.58 -0.36
N ILE A 30 -7.96 13.50 0.28
CA ILE A 30 -8.79 12.72 1.22
C ILE A 30 -9.24 13.61 2.38
N GLY A 31 -8.32 14.40 2.96
CA GLY A 31 -8.65 15.33 4.05
C GLY A 31 -9.61 16.42 3.62
N TYR A 32 -9.42 17.00 2.43
CA TYR A 32 -10.30 18.02 1.87
C TYR A 32 -11.73 17.49 1.69
N GLU A 33 -11.89 16.32 1.07
CA GLU A 33 -13.18 15.67 0.84
C GLU A 33 -13.88 15.29 2.16
N LEU A 34 -13.11 14.81 3.14
CA LEU A 34 -13.65 14.47 4.46
C LEU A 34 -14.12 15.71 5.23
N LEU A 35 -13.40 16.83 5.16
CA LEU A 35 -13.75 18.06 5.89
C LEU A 35 -14.86 18.88 5.22
N THR A 36 -14.91 18.89 3.89
CA THR A 36 -15.86 19.73 3.14
C THR A 36 -17.13 19.00 2.75
N GLN A 37 -17.02 17.75 2.29
CA GLN A 37 -18.16 16.95 1.83
C GLN A 37 -18.56 15.87 2.83
N GLY A 38 -17.70 15.58 3.82
CA GLY A 38 -17.94 14.49 4.77
C GLY A 38 -17.94 13.13 4.10
N ARG A 39 -17.21 12.95 2.98
CA ARG A 39 -17.15 11.69 2.21
C ARG A 39 -15.77 11.04 2.33
N LEU A 40 -15.72 9.72 2.23
CA LEU A 40 -14.48 8.94 2.26
C LEU A 40 -14.16 8.40 0.87
N ILE A 41 -13.40 9.18 0.10
CA ILE A 41 -13.13 8.90 -1.33
C ILE A 41 -12.22 7.69 -1.60
N TYR A 42 -11.53 7.16 -0.59
CA TYR A 42 -10.60 6.03 -0.75
C TYR A 42 -11.25 4.66 -0.53
N HIS A 43 -12.53 4.61 -0.12
CA HIS A 43 -13.28 3.37 0.06
C HIS A 43 -14.48 3.40 -0.88
N ASN A 44 -14.45 2.59 -1.94
CA ASN A 44 -15.46 2.62 -3.00
C ASN A 44 -16.35 1.37 -2.91
N GLU A 45 -17.14 1.28 -1.83
CA GLU A 45 -18.08 0.18 -1.62
C GLU A 45 -19.50 0.75 -1.46
N PRO A 46 -20.46 0.36 -2.32
CA PRO A 46 -21.83 0.88 -2.25
C PRO A 46 -22.51 0.65 -0.89
N LEU A 47 -22.25 -0.49 -0.25
CA LEU A 47 -22.80 -0.83 1.06
C LEU A 47 -22.24 0.09 2.17
N PHE A 48 -20.96 0.44 2.07
CA PHE A 48 -20.35 1.40 2.99
C PHE A 48 -20.94 2.79 2.81
N ASP A 49 -21.08 3.26 1.57
CA ASP A 49 -21.67 4.57 1.27
C ASP A 49 -23.11 4.68 1.79
N ALA A 50 -23.91 3.62 1.62
CA ALA A 50 -25.26 3.54 2.16
C ALA A 50 -25.27 3.65 3.69
N LEU A 51 -24.40 2.92 4.39
CA LEU A 51 -24.26 3.00 5.85
C LEU A 51 -23.79 4.38 6.30
N TRP A 52 -22.79 4.94 5.62
CA TRP A 52 -22.18 6.24 5.92
C TRP A 52 -23.19 7.39 5.80
N GLN A 53 -24.05 7.35 4.78
CA GLN A 53 -25.08 8.37 4.55
C GLN A 53 -26.31 8.18 5.45
N SER A 54 -26.66 6.93 5.80
CA SER A 54 -27.86 6.64 6.59
C SER A 54 -27.87 7.26 7.99
N GLY A 55 -26.70 7.58 8.55
CA GLY A 55 -26.56 8.08 9.92
C GLY A 55 -26.94 7.06 11.01
N LYS A 56 -27.29 5.81 10.64
CA LYS A 56 -27.66 4.74 11.57
C LYS A 56 -26.48 4.24 12.40
N ILE A 57 -25.26 4.41 11.88
CA ILE A 57 -24.00 4.08 12.56
C ILE A 57 -23.18 5.35 12.72
N SER A 58 -22.44 5.47 13.84
CA SER A 58 -21.52 6.58 14.08
C SER A 58 -20.48 6.67 12.96
N LYS A 59 -20.40 7.86 12.32
CA LYS A 59 -19.39 8.16 11.29
C LYS A 59 -17.96 8.01 11.81
N ILE A 60 -17.72 8.30 13.09
CA ILE A 60 -16.40 8.10 13.71
C ILE A 60 -16.08 6.60 13.79
N GLY A 61 -17.06 5.77 14.14
CA GLY A 61 -16.90 4.32 14.18
C GLY A 61 -16.57 3.76 12.79
N LEU A 62 -17.33 4.16 11.76
CA LEU A 62 -17.07 3.78 10.37
C LEU A 62 -15.72 4.31 9.86
N PHE A 63 -15.30 5.49 10.27
CA PHE A 63 -13.98 6.01 9.92
C PHE A 63 -12.87 5.17 10.56
N LEU A 64 -12.98 4.86 11.85
CA LEU A 64 -11.99 4.04 12.58
C LEU A 64 -11.85 2.63 12.00
N THR A 65 -12.92 2.05 11.44
CA THR A 65 -12.82 0.76 10.74
C THR A 65 -12.11 0.90 9.40
N THR A 66 -12.22 2.02 8.68
CA THR A 66 -11.47 2.22 7.43
C THR A 66 -10.02 2.70 7.67
N LEU A 67 -9.70 3.21 8.86
CA LEU A 67 -8.40 3.81 9.18
C LEU A 67 -7.21 2.86 8.99
N PRO A 68 -7.28 1.54 9.31
CA PRO A 68 -6.18 0.61 9.03
C PRO A 68 -5.77 0.54 7.56
N ILE A 69 -6.71 0.71 6.62
CA ILE A 69 -6.42 0.75 5.18
C ILE A 69 -5.51 1.94 4.87
N LEU A 70 -5.84 3.12 5.40
CA LEU A 70 -5.04 4.33 5.23
C LEU A 70 -3.66 4.19 5.87
N LEU A 71 -3.58 3.60 7.07
CA LEU A 71 -2.31 3.34 7.76
C LEU A 71 -1.42 2.37 6.98
N LEU A 72 -1.99 1.30 6.43
CA LEU A 72 -1.26 0.35 5.58
C LEU A 72 -0.75 1.02 4.29
N ALA A 73 -1.53 1.92 3.69
CA ALA A 73 -1.08 2.70 2.54
C ALA A 73 0.10 3.61 2.88
N ILE A 74 0.03 4.36 3.99
CA ILE A 74 1.12 5.21 4.48
C ILE A 74 2.37 4.37 4.80
N LEU A 75 2.17 3.21 5.43
CA LEU A 75 3.26 2.30 5.75
C LEU A 75 3.91 1.72 4.48
N GLY A 76 3.12 1.45 3.44
CA GLY A 76 3.64 1.06 2.12
C GLY A 76 4.51 2.15 1.48
N VAL A 77 4.06 3.41 1.53
CA VAL A 77 4.85 4.58 1.09
C VAL A 77 6.15 4.69 1.89
N TYR A 78 6.09 4.49 3.21
CA TYR A 78 7.25 4.50 4.08
C TYR A 78 8.29 3.45 3.67
N PHE A 79 7.89 2.18 3.45
CA PHE A 79 8.83 1.13 3.08
C PHE A 79 9.44 1.34 1.69
N ILE A 80 8.69 1.83 0.71
CA ILE A 80 9.26 2.22 -0.59
C ILE A 80 10.24 3.37 -0.43
N CYS A 81 9.91 4.41 0.34
CA CYS A 81 10.81 5.53 0.56
C CYS A 81 12.10 5.09 1.26
N LYS A 82 11.99 4.19 2.24
CA LYS A 82 13.14 3.59 2.93
C LYS A 82 14.00 2.77 1.97
N LEU A 83 13.40 1.99 1.08
CA LEU A 83 14.10 1.26 0.02
C LEU A 83 14.87 2.21 -0.91
N LEU A 84 14.24 3.31 -1.35
CA LEU A 84 14.88 4.32 -2.19
C LEU A 84 16.05 5.02 -1.48
N VAL A 85 15.97 5.22 -0.16
CA VAL A 85 17.10 5.75 0.63
C VAL A 85 18.31 4.80 0.61
N HIS A 86 18.09 3.48 0.64
CA HIS A 86 19.20 2.53 0.48
C HIS A 86 19.82 2.62 -0.92
N PHE A 87 18.99 2.74 -1.97
CA PHE A 87 19.47 2.92 -3.35
C PHE A 87 20.20 4.25 -3.55
N GLU A 88 19.78 5.34 -2.90
CA GLU A 88 20.48 6.63 -2.88
C GLU A 88 21.89 6.51 -2.28
N ARG A 89 22.07 5.64 -1.28
CA ARG A 89 23.37 5.41 -0.61
C ARG A 89 24.26 4.43 -1.37
N GLY A 90 23.80 3.87 -2.49
CA GLY A 90 24.54 2.87 -3.26
C GLY A 90 24.43 1.44 -2.72
N SER A 91 23.56 1.20 -1.74
CA SER A 91 23.29 -0.13 -1.19
C SER A 91 22.12 -0.75 -1.94
N PHE A 92 22.40 -1.60 -2.94
CA PHE A 92 21.36 -2.17 -3.82
C PHE A 92 20.91 -3.58 -3.43
N PHE A 93 21.82 -4.38 -2.88
CA PHE A 93 21.59 -5.80 -2.58
C PHE A 93 22.00 -6.13 -1.14
N THR A 94 21.49 -5.34 -0.18
CA THR A 94 21.67 -5.64 1.23
C THR A 94 20.44 -6.30 1.81
N GLN A 95 20.62 -7.08 2.88
CA GLN A 95 19.52 -7.70 3.63
C GLN A 95 18.48 -6.67 4.09
N ASP A 96 18.90 -5.44 4.40
CA ASP A 96 18.00 -4.34 4.74
C ASP A 96 17.09 -3.92 3.58
N CYS A 97 17.64 -3.84 2.35
CA CYS A 97 16.86 -3.53 1.15
C CYS A 97 15.81 -4.61 0.91
N PHE A 98 16.24 -5.88 0.99
CA PHE A 98 15.35 -7.02 0.83
C PHE A 98 14.23 -7.01 1.88
N SER A 99 14.57 -6.75 3.14
CA SER A 99 13.59 -6.64 4.23
C SER A 99 12.59 -5.51 3.98
N CYS A 100 13.03 -4.33 3.53
CA CYS A 100 12.14 -3.23 3.17
C CYS A 100 11.17 -3.62 2.04
N PHE A 101 11.67 -4.36 1.05
CA PHE A 101 10.84 -4.85 -0.06
C PHE A 101 9.79 -5.88 0.41
N ILE A 102 10.19 -6.83 1.26
CA ILE A 102 9.26 -7.81 1.86
C ILE A 102 8.21 -7.12 2.74
N TYR A 103 8.59 -6.15 3.56
CA TYR A 103 7.63 -5.40 4.36
C TYR A 103 6.66 -4.61 3.49
N PHE A 104 7.13 -4.00 2.39
CA PHE A 104 6.25 -3.36 1.42
C PHE A 104 5.23 -4.34 0.84
N ILE A 105 5.65 -5.53 0.40
CA ILE A 105 4.75 -6.60 -0.05
C ILE A 105 3.75 -6.97 1.06
N GLY A 106 4.24 -7.12 2.29
CA GLY A 106 3.41 -7.39 3.47
C GLY A 106 2.30 -6.35 3.66
N THR A 107 2.59 -5.06 3.46
CA THR A 107 1.56 -4.01 3.55
C THR A 107 0.45 -4.19 2.50
N LYS A 108 0.80 -4.64 1.29
CA LYS A 108 -0.18 -4.90 0.22
C LYS A 108 -1.05 -6.11 0.52
N ILE A 109 -0.44 -7.22 0.94
CA ILE A 109 -1.17 -8.43 1.34
C ILE A 109 -2.11 -8.12 2.51
N ALA A 110 -1.61 -7.43 3.54
CA ALA A 110 -2.42 -7.04 4.69
C ALA A 110 -3.59 -6.13 4.28
N SER A 111 -3.36 -5.19 3.35
CA SER A 111 -4.42 -4.30 2.85
C SER A 111 -5.53 -5.06 2.13
N ILE A 112 -5.18 -6.03 1.29
CA ILE A 112 -6.15 -6.85 0.56
C ILE A 112 -6.96 -7.72 1.53
N LEU A 113 -6.28 -8.42 2.45
CA LEU A 113 -6.95 -9.25 3.45
C LEU A 113 -7.88 -8.42 4.34
N TYR A 114 -7.41 -7.26 4.79
CA TYR A 114 -8.21 -6.37 5.63
C TYR A 114 -9.44 -5.85 4.88
N SER A 115 -9.27 -5.40 3.62
CA SER A 115 -10.38 -4.89 2.80
C SER A 115 -11.41 -5.98 2.52
N GLY A 116 -10.97 -7.23 2.26
CA GLY A 116 -11.87 -8.37 2.10
C GLY A 116 -12.68 -8.68 3.37
N CYS A 117 -12.02 -8.77 4.52
CA CYS A 117 -12.69 -8.96 5.82
C CYS A 117 -13.65 -7.81 6.13
N MET A 118 -13.25 -6.58 5.81
CA MET A 118 -14.05 -5.38 6.04
C MET A 118 -15.30 -5.36 5.18
N GLY A 119 -15.23 -5.72 3.89
CA GLY A 119 -16.42 -5.82 3.03
C GLY A 119 -17.44 -6.83 3.56
N VAL A 120 -16.98 -7.97 4.10
CA VAL A 120 -17.87 -8.94 4.76
C VAL A 120 -18.50 -8.35 6.03
N ALA A 121 -17.72 -7.65 6.86
CA ALA A 121 -18.23 -7.00 8.06
C ALA A 121 -19.24 -5.89 7.74
N ILE A 122 -18.99 -5.10 6.70
CA ILE A 122 -19.89 -4.05 6.20
C ILE A 122 -21.18 -4.65 5.67
N ALA A 123 -21.13 -5.72 4.88
CA ALA A 123 -22.33 -6.41 4.43
C ALA A 123 -23.16 -6.97 5.60
N TYR A 124 -22.52 -7.51 6.63
CA TYR A 124 -23.21 -7.96 7.83
C TYR A 124 -23.91 -6.81 8.57
N TRP A 125 -23.24 -5.67 8.73
CA TRP A 125 -23.86 -4.47 9.29
C TRP A 125 -25.00 -3.96 8.40
N HIS A 126 -24.81 -3.88 7.10
CA HIS A 126 -25.81 -3.43 6.15
C HIS A 126 -27.08 -4.31 6.22
N ALA A 127 -26.92 -5.63 6.25
CA ALA A 127 -28.04 -6.57 6.41
C ALA A 127 -28.82 -6.40 7.72
N SER A 128 -28.19 -5.85 8.76
CA SER A 128 -28.87 -5.57 10.03
C SER A 128 -29.75 -4.32 9.98
N TYR A 129 -29.54 -3.42 9.01
CA TYR A 129 -30.20 -2.11 8.95
C TYR A 129 -31.02 -1.88 7.67
N PHE A 130 -30.86 -2.70 6.64
CA PHE A 130 -31.50 -2.59 5.33
C PHE A 130 -32.14 -3.91 4.90
N GLU A 131 -33.26 -3.83 4.18
CA GLU A 131 -34.08 -4.99 3.80
C GLU A 131 -33.42 -5.87 2.72
N THR A 132 -32.59 -5.28 1.87
CA THR A 132 -31.86 -5.97 0.80
C THR A 132 -30.37 -5.74 0.97
N THR A 133 -29.59 -6.81 0.87
CA THR A 133 -28.12 -6.74 0.92
C THR A 133 -27.56 -7.67 -0.13
N GLU A 134 -26.91 -7.11 -1.14
CA GLU A 134 -26.17 -7.85 -2.14
C GLU A 134 -24.68 -7.63 -1.91
N LEU A 135 -23.99 -8.68 -1.45
CA LEU A 135 -22.55 -8.65 -1.30
C LEU A 135 -21.89 -8.97 -2.64
N VAL A 136 -21.29 -7.95 -3.26
CA VAL A 136 -20.45 -8.12 -4.45
C VAL A 136 -18.99 -8.22 -4.00
N VAL A 137 -18.46 -9.44 -3.97
CA VAL A 137 -17.02 -9.65 -3.72
C VAL A 137 -16.26 -9.47 -5.03
N GLY A 138 -15.78 -8.25 -5.25
CA GLY A 138 -14.86 -7.95 -6.35
C GLY A 138 -13.45 -8.37 -5.99
N ILE A 139 -12.85 -9.25 -6.78
CA ILE A 139 -11.39 -9.47 -6.73
C ILE A 139 -10.78 -8.60 -7.82
N GLU A 140 -10.01 -7.60 -7.43
CA GLU A 140 -9.29 -6.76 -8.39
C GLU A 140 -8.10 -7.56 -8.98
N PHE A 141 -8.30 -8.09 -10.19
CA PHE A 141 -7.28 -8.85 -10.91
C PHE A 141 -5.96 -8.07 -11.05
N GLY A 142 -6.03 -6.74 -11.20
CA GLY A 142 -4.86 -5.87 -11.27
C GLY A 142 -4.00 -5.91 -9.99
N GLU A 143 -4.61 -6.01 -8.82
CA GLU A 143 -3.89 -6.13 -7.55
C GLU A 143 -3.20 -7.50 -7.43
N LEU A 144 -3.84 -8.57 -7.88
CA LEU A 144 -3.27 -9.91 -7.90
C LEU A 144 -2.06 -10.00 -8.84
N ILE A 145 -2.15 -9.45 -10.04
CA ILE A 145 -1.03 -9.37 -10.98
C ILE A 145 0.11 -8.55 -10.37
N THR A 146 -0.20 -7.43 -9.73
CA THR A 146 0.79 -6.59 -9.06
C THR A 146 1.52 -7.36 -7.95
N LEU A 147 0.80 -8.10 -7.11
CA LEU A 147 1.39 -8.98 -6.10
C LEU A 147 2.28 -10.07 -6.74
N GLY A 148 1.83 -10.70 -7.83
CA GLY A 148 2.62 -11.71 -8.55
C GLY A 148 3.93 -11.16 -9.10
N ILE A 149 3.89 -9.96 -9.69
CA ILE A 149 5.09 -9.25 -10.15
C ILE A 149 6.01 -8.92 -8.97
N LEU A 150 5.47 -8.39 -7.87
CA LEU A 150 6.27 -8.07 -6.69
C LEU A 150 6.91 -9.32 -6.08
N ALA A 151 6.21 -10.45 -6.01
CA ALA A 151 6.76 -11.71 -5.55
C ALA A 151 7.90 -12.20 -6.46
N THR A 152 7.75 -12.05 -7.77
CA THR A 152 8.81 -12.37 -8.74
C THR A 152 10.02 -11.47 -8.56
N VAL A 153 9.82 -10.16 -8.40
CA VAL A 153 10.90 -9.21 -8.12
C VAL A 153 11.59 -9.55 -6.79
N ALA A 154 10.86 -9.96 -5.74
CA ALA A 154 11.45 -10.38 -4.48
C ALA A 154 12.37 -11.58 -4.67
N TYR A 155 11.90 -12.58 -5.41
CA TYR A 155 12.69 -13.77 -5.73
C TYR A 155 13.97 -13.41 -6.50
N LEU A 156 13.88 -12.54 -7.51
CA LEU A 156 15.04 -12.09 -8.28
C LEU A 156 16.04 -11.30 -7.43
N LEU A 157 15.56 -10.43 -6.54
CA LEU A 157 16.42 -9.67 -5.62
C LEU A 157 17.16 -10.60 -4.66
N ARG A 158 16.51 -11.64 -4.16
CA ARG A 158 17.14 -12.65 -3.31
C ARG A 158 18.23 -13.41 -4.05
N ALA A 159 17.93 -13.89 -5.26
CA ALA A 159 18.93 -14.60 -6.07
C ALA A 159 20.13 -13.71 -6.41
N ALA A 160 19.90 -12.43 -6.73
CA ALA A 160 20.97 -11.46 -6.97
C ALA A 160 21.82 -11.19 -5.71
N GLN A 161 21.19 -11.16 -4.54
CA GLN A 161 21.90 -11.03 -3.26
C GLN A 161 22.78 -12.26 -3.00
N GLU A 162 22.27 -13.47 -3.18
CA GLU A 162 23.03 -14.72 -3.03
C GLU A 162 24.27 -14.73 -3.95
N ILE A 163 24.12 -14.36 -5.23
CA ILE A 163 25.26 -14.22 -6.17
C ILE A 163 26.24 -13.13 -5.72
N SER A 164 25.76 -12.01 -5.20
CA SER A 164 26.63 -10.93 -4.71
C SER A 164 27.41 -11.33 -3.47
N ASP A 165 26.86 -12.20 -2.63
CA ASP A 165 27.50 -12.65 -1.40
C ASP A 165 28.52 -13.77 -1.70
N GLU A 166 28.20 -14.72 -2.59
CA GLU A 166 29.16 -15.69 -3.11
C GLU A 166 30.40 -15.01 -3.70
N ASN A 167 30.23 -14.00 -4.57
CA ASN A 167 31.35 -13.29 -5.17
C ASN A 167 32.24 -12.53 -4.17
N LYS A 168 31.74 -12.21 -2.97
CA LYS A 168 32.57 -11.62 -1.90
C LYS A 168 33.34 -12.66 -1.11
N GLU A 169 32.89 -13.92 -1.08
CA GLU A 169 33.62 -15.02 -0.43
C GLU A 169 34.79 -15.53 -1.28
N PHE A 170 34.77 -15.31 -2.59
CA PHE A 170 35.83 -15.72 -3.53
C PHE A 170 36.96 -14.67 -3.73
N ILE A 171 36.84 -13.45 -3.20
CA ILE A 171 37.86 -12.38 -3.25
C ILE A 171 38.53 -12.24 -1.89
#